data_AF-A0A7J9FHP8-F1
#
_entry.id   AF-A0A7J9FHP8-F1
#
_cell.length_a   1.000
_cell.length_b   1.000
_cell.length_c   1.000
_cell.angle_alpha   90.00
_cell.angle_beta   90.00
_cell.angle_gamma   90.00
#
_symmetry.space_group_name_H-M   'P 1'
#
loop_
_entity.id
_entity.type
_entity.pdbx_description
1 polymer ?
#
loop_
_entity_poly.entity_id
_entity_poly.type
_entity_poly.pdbx_seq_one_letter_code
_entity_poly.pdbx_strand_id
1 'polypeptide(L)'
;MSSKWLPPDRRAVKVNFDAAFCQHLKQCSSGVVIRNNLGLVVGSGVVLYSHVADAFAAEALACLHAITFARDMGFRKVVVEGDSRTIIVKVQRDRESNLVAHTIARMGFKIGNSQCWVEEVPPDTVAVIEKDRHLMQQPDQARSIIA
;
A
#
# COMPACT_ATOMS: atom_id res chain seq x y z
N MET A 1 -0.03 -13.02 14.33
CA MET A 1 -1.01 -13.77 13.52
C MET A 1 -1.01 -13.12 12.15
N SER A 2 -0.52 -13.80 11.11
CA SER A 2 -0.59 -13.28 9.74
C SER A 2 -2.06 -13.11 9.38
N SER A 3 -2.49 -11.85 9.20
CA SER A 3 -3.86 -11.55 8.79
C SER A 3 -3.96 -11.91 7.31
N LYS A 4 -4.61 -13.04 7.02
CA LYS A 4 -4.93 -13.44 5.64
C LYS A 4 -5.67 -12.28 4.97
N TRP A 5 -5.24 -11.89 3.76
CA TRP A 5 -5.97 -10.90 2.99
C TRP A 5 -7.36 -11.45 2.65
N LEU A 6 -8.40 -10.72 2.99
CA LEU A 6 -9.79 -11.07 2.67
C LEU A 6 -10.33 -10.12 1.61
N PRO A 7 -10.97 -10.62 0.54
CA PRO A 7 -11.55 -9.76 -0.47
C PRO A 7 -12.66 -8.88 0.13
N PRO A 8 -12.80 -7.62 -0.33
CA PRO A 8 -13.94 -6.80 0.03
C PRO A 8 -15.23 -7.34 -0.60
N ASP A 9 -16.38 -6.84 -0.13
CA ASP A 9 -17.67 -7.09 -0.77
C ASP A 9 -17.65 -6.71 -2.26
N ARG A 10 -18.49 -7.34 -3.09
CA ARG A 10 -18.58 -7.06 -4.54
C ARG A 10 -18.83 -5.60 -4.93
N ARG A 11 -19.38 -4.79 -4.02
CA ARG A 11 -19.67 -3.35 -4.23
C ARG A 11 -18.61 -2.43 -3.61
N ALA A 12 -17.57 -3.00 -3.02
CA ALA A 12 -16.53 -2.30 -2.32
C ALA A 12 -15.17 -2.53 -2.97
N VAL A 13 -14.28 -1.57 -2.78
CA VAL A 13 -12.86 -1.75 -3.06
C VAL A 13 -12.08 -1.78 -1.75
N LYS A 14 -10.94 -2.44 -1.77
CA LYS A 14 -9.97 -2.41 -0.68
C LYS A 14 -8.82 -1.50 -1.09
N VAL A 15 -8.48 -0.56 -0.21
CA VAL A 15 -7.44 0.44 -0.43
C VAL A 15 -6.34 0.18 0.58
N ASN A 16 -5.22 -0.33 0.10
CA ASN A 16 -4.03 -0.57 0.89
C ASN A 16 -3.08 0.62 0.74
N PHE A 17 -2.56 1.17 1.84
CA PHE A 17 -1.65 2.31 1.82
C PHE A 17 -0.44 2.10 2.71
N ASP A 18 0.69 2.72 2.36
CA ASP A 18 1.88 2.78 3.19
C ASP A 18 2.66 4.07 2.94
N ALA A 19 3.58 4.41 3.84
CA ALA A 19 4.48 5.53 3.65
C ALA A 19 5.97 5.12 3.76
N ALA A 20 6.79 5.72 2.90
CA ALA A 20 8.23 5.75 3.03
C ALA A 20 8.63 7.14 3.53
N PHE A 21 9.27 7.22 4.69
CA PHE A 21 9.69 8.48 5.30
C PHE A 21 11.22 8.59 5.37
N CYS A 22 11.76 9.75 4.95
CA CYS A 22 13.16 10.10 5.06
C CYS A 22 13.35 11.18 6.12
N GLN A 23 13.86 10.79 7.29
CA GLN A 23 14.05 11.69 8.43
C GLN A 23 15.05 12.82 8.15
N HIS A 24 16.11 12.55 7.39
CA HIS A 24 17.14 13.54 7.05
C HIS A 24 16.57 14.66 6.16
N LEU A 25 15.78 14.30 5.15
CA LEU A 25 15.17 15.25 4.23
C LEU A 25 13.83 15.82 4.72
N LYS A 26 13.27 15.28 5.81
CA LYS A 26 11.91 15.58 6.28
C LYS A 26 10.89 15.47 5.15
N GLN A 27 11.02 14.41 4.37
CA GLN A 27 10.16 14.12 3.22
C GLN A 27 9.53 12.75 3.38
N CYS A 28 8.33 12.57 2.84
CA CYS A 28 7.74 11.25 2.69
C CYS A 28 7.21 11.02 1.27
N SER A 29 7.08 9.75 0.95
CA SER A 29 6.36 9.25 -0.20
C SER A 29 5.26 8.33 0.30
N SER A 30 4.03 8.60 -0.11
CA SER A 30 2.91 7.69 0.12
C SER A 30 2.76 6.74 -1.04
N GLY A 31 2.39 5.49 -0.79
CA GLY A 31 2.04 4.51 -1.80
C GLY A 31 0.65 3.96 -1.52
N VAL A 32 -0.16 3.83 -2.57
CA VAL A 32 -1.53 3.35 -2.50
C VAL A 32 -1.76 2.31 -3.59
N VAL A 33 -2.48 1.24 -3.25
CA VAL A 33 -3.05 0.30 -4.22
C VAL A 33 -4.51 0.03 -3.88
N ILE A 34 -5.37 0.11 -4.89
CA ILE A 34 -6.80 -0.16 -4.80
C ILE A 34 -7.08 -1.47 -5.53
N ARG A 35 -7.72 -2.41 -4.83
CA ARG A 35 -8.12 -3.71 -5.37
C ARG A 35 -9.63 -3.90 -5.30
N ASN A 36 -10.19 -4.53 -6.31
CA ASN A 36 -11.59 -4.96 -6.30
C ASN A 36 -11.76 -6.30 -5.55
N ASN A 37 -13.00 -6.82 -5.50
CA ASN A 37 -13.34 -8.08 -4.85
C ASN A 37 -12.71 -9.33 -5.50
N LEU A 38 -12.12 -9.20 -6.70
CA LEU A 38 -11.38 -10.26 -7.38
C LEU A 38 -9.87 -10.19 -7.10
N GLY A 39 -9.42 -9.22 -6.29
CA GLY A 39 -8.01 -8.96 -6.01
C GLY A 39 -7.29 -8.22 -7.15
N LEU A 40 -7.99 -7.86 -8.23
CA LEU A 40 -7.41 -7.12 -9.34
C LEU A 40 -7.19 -5.67 -8.93
N VAL A 41 -6.04 -5.12 -9.34
CA VAL A 41 -5.74 -3.70 -9.15
C VAL A 41 -6.64 -2.89 -10.06
N VAL A 42 -7.33 -1.91 -9.49
CA VAL A 42 -8.17 -0.95 -10.23
C VAL A 42 -7.63 0.46 -10.16
N GLY A 43 -6.64 0.71 -9.30
CA GLY A 43 -5.89 1.95 -9.27
C GLY A 43 -4.69 1.84 -8.34
N SER A 44 -3.64 2.60 -8.63
CA SER A 44 -2.51 2.77 -7.73
C SER A 44 -1.95 4.17 -7.83
N GLY A 45 -1.23 4.61 -6.80
CA GLY A 45 -0.75 5.98 -6.75
C GLY A 45 0.40 6.18 -5.79
N VAL A 46 1.24 7.17 -6.12
CA VAL A 46 2.34 7.64 -5.31
C VAL A 46 2.29 9.15 -5.21
N VAL A 47 2.42 9.70 -4.00
CA VAL A 47 2.50 11.15 -3.78
C VAL A 47 3.66 11.48 -2.86
N LEU A 48 4.45 12.47 -3.28
CA LEU A 48 5.57 13.02 -2.52
C LEU A 48 5.14 14.22 -1.67
N TYR A 49 5.64 14.27 -0.45
CA TYR A 49 5.41 15.35 0.50
C TYR A 49 6.73 15.85 1.07
N SER A 50 6.83 17.17 1.24
CA SER A 50 7.95 17.84 1.91
C SER A 50 7.51 18.36 3.28
N HIS A 51 8.49 18.65 4.13
CA HIS A 51 8.29 19.19 5.49
C HIS A 51 7.44 18.29 6.40
N VAL A 52 7.59 16.97 6.26
CA VAL A 52 6.88 15.97 7.06
C VAL A 52 7.61 15.79 8.39
N ALA A 53 6.89 15.99 9.49
CA ALA A 53 7.47 16.05 10.83
C ALA A 53 8.17 14.74 11.24
N ASP A 54 7.48 13.62 11.05
CA ASP A 54 7.89 12.28 11.44
C ASP A 54 7.15 11.21 10.61
N ALA A 55 7.45 9.93 10.84
CA ALA A 55 6.78 8.86 10.12
C ALA A 55 5.30 8.68 10.51
N PHE A 56 4.87 9.12 11.70
CA PHE A 56 3.45 9.05 12.05
C PHE A 56 2.65 10.01 11.16
N ALA A 57 3.14 11.24 10.97
CA ALA A 57 2.60 12.18 10.00
C ALA A 57 2.66 11.61 8.57
N ALA A 58 3.73 10.89 8.22
CA ALA A 58 3.83 10.26 6.90
C ALA A 58 2.75 9.19 6.67
N GLU A 59 2.49 8.32 7.64
CA GLU A 59 1.39 7.32 7.57
C GLU A 59 0.02 8.00 7.50
N ALA A 60 -0.20 9.07 8.27
CA ALA A 60 -1.44 9.83 8.22
C ALA A 60 -1.66 10.48 6.84
N LEU A 61 -0.60 11.01 6.22
CA LEU A 61 -0.65 11.53 4.85
C LEU A 61 -0.93 10.43 3.83
N ALA A 62 -0.34 9.23 3.98
CA ALA A 62 -0.64 8.11 3.10
C ALA A 62 -2.09 7.61 3.24
N CYS A 63 -2.62 7.58 4.45
CA CYS A 63 -4.03 7.28 4.71
C CYS A 63 -4.95 8.31 4.05
N LEU A 64 -4.64 9.60 4.21
CA LEU A 64 -5.37 10.69 3.59
C LEU A 64 -5.35 10.54 2.06
N HIS A 65 -4.17 10.33 1.47
CA HIS A 65 -4.01 10.10 0.04
C HIS A 65 -4.86 8.91 -0.44
N ALA A 66 -4.85 7.78 0.28
CA ALA A 66 -5.67 6.62 -0.04
C ALA A 66 -7.18 6.95 -0.10
N ILE A 67 -7.70 7.66 0.90
CA ILE A 67 -9.11 8.03 0.97
C ILE A 67 -9.46 9.01 -0.15
N THR A 68 -8.64 10.04 -0.37
CA THR A 68 -8.89 11.03 -1.44
C THR A 68 -8.79 10.39 -2.81
N PHE A 69 -7.80 9.54 -3.05
CA PHE A 69 -7.60 8.87 -4.33
C PHE A 69 -8.78 7.95 -4.66
N ALA A 70 -9.24 7.13 -3.71
CA ALA A 70 -10.39 6.26 -3.93
C ALA A 70 -11.68 7.05 -4.21
N ARG A 71 -11.88 8.18 -3.51
CA ARG A 71 -13.00 9.10 -3.78
C ARG A 71 -12.91 9.70 -5.18
N ASP A 72 -11.73 10.17 -5.58
CA ASP A 72 -11.52 10.84 -6.87
C ASP A 72 -11.65 9.85 -8.05
N MET A 73 -11.37 8.56 -7.81
CA MET A 73 -11.69 7.46 -8.73
C MET A 73 -13.18 7.06 -8.75
N GLY A 74 -14.03 7.68 -7.94
CA GLY A 74 -15.48 7.47 -7.92
C GLY A 74 -15.96 6.30 -7.04
N PHE A 75 -15.08 5.69 -6.22
CA PHE A 75 -15.47 4.62 -5.32
C PHE A 75 -16.22 5.15 -4.09
N ARG A 76 -17.38 4.57 -3.80
CA ARG A 76 -18.26 5.01 -2.70
C ARG A 76 -18.20 4.12 -1.46
N LYS A 77 -17.80 2.85 -1.64
CA LYS A 77 -17.64 1.89 -0.55
C LYS A 77 -16.20 1.41 -0.56
N VAL A 78 -15.43 1.83 0.43
CA VAL A 78 -13.99 1.58 0.52
C VAL A 78 -13.67 0.91 1.86
N VAL A 79 -12.80 -0.10 1.82
CA VAL A 79 -12.19 -0.70 3.01
C VAL A 79 -10.74 -0.26 3.01
N VAL A 80 -10.37 0.62 3.94
CA VAL A 80 -9.02 1.19 4.00
C VAL A 80 -8.18 0.38 4.99
N GLU A 81 -7.00 -0.05 4.55
CA GLU A 81 -6.05 -0.84 5.34
C GLU A 81 -4.64 -0.24 5.21
N GLY A 82 -4.00 0.04 6.34
CA GLY A 82 -2.61 0.48 6.38
C GLY A 82 -1.88 -0.20 7.53
N ASP A 83 -0.55 -0.10 7.52
CA ASP A 83 0.26 -0.64 8.61
C ASP A 83 0.39 0.40 9.74
N SER A 84 -0.32 0.17 10.84
CA SER A 84 -0.34 1.08 12.00
C SER A 84 0.94 1.03 12.86
N ARG A 85 2.01 0.34 12.43
CA ARG A 85 3.23 0.18 13.23
C ARG A 85 4.18 1.36 13.05
N THR A 86 4.20 2.26 14.04
CA THR A 86 5.20 3.32 14.18
C THR A 86 6.64 2.74 14.18
N ILE A 87 7.57 3.46 13.54
CA ILE A 87 8.96 3.13 13.11
C ILE A 87 9.67 1.98 13.83
N ILE A 88 9.56 1.88 15.16
CA ILE A 88 10.31 0.93 15.99
C ILE A 88 9.90 -0.54 15.73
N VAL A 89 8.68 -0.81 15.25
CA VAL A 89 8.19 -2.18 15.01
C VAL A 89 8.22 -2.58 13.51
N LYS A 90 8.36 -1.62 12.60
CA LYS A 90 8.27 -1.81 11.13
C LYS A 90 9.45 -2.61 10.53
N VAL A 91 10.52 -2.82 11.30
CA VAL A 91 11.68 -3.62 10.89
C VAL A 91 11.45 -5.13 11.03
N GLN A 92 10.54 -5.60 11.90
CA GLN A 92 10.58 -7.01 12.33
C GLN A 92 9.30 -7.84 12.20
N ARG A 93 8.10 -7.29 11.97
CA ARG A 93 6.88 -8.14 11.92
C ARG A 93 5.87 -7.69 10.86
N ASP A 94 5.33 -8.66 10.12
CA ASP A 94 4.19 -8.62 9.18
C ASP A 94 4.24 -7.59 8.03
N ARG A 95 5.12 -7.79 7.05
CA ARG A 95 5.14 -7.03 5.79
C ARG A 95 4.31 -7.64 4.66
N GLU A 96 3.69 -8.79 4.88
CA GLU A 96 3.12 -9.58 3.79
C GLU A 96 1.82 -8.99 3.23
N SER A 97 0.93 -8.46 4.09
CA SER A 97 -0.41 -8.01 3.66
C SER A 97 -0.45 -6.65 2.98
N ASN A 98 0.62 -5.85 3.07
CA ASN A 98 0.70 -4.49 2.53
C ASN A 98 1.93 -4.24 1.65
N LEU A 99 2.57 -5.31 1.17
CA LEU A 99 3.85 -5.25 0.46
C LEU A 99 3.81 -4.40 -0.82
N VAL A 100 2.68 -4.40 -1.51
CA VAL A 100 2.51 -3.64 -2.75
C VAL A 100 2.48 -2.13 -2.49
N ALA A 101 1.67 -1.67 -1.53
CA ALA A 101 1.63 -0.25 -1.17
C ALA A 101 2.99 0.21 -0.63
N HIS A 102 3.67 -0.63 0.16
CA HIS A 102 5.04 -0.39 0.62
C HIS A 102 6.03 -0.19 -0.53
N THR A 103 5.97 -1.07 -1.52
CA THR A 103 6.86 -0.99 -2.69
C THR A 103 6.61 0.29 -3.48
N ILE A 104 5.35 0.63 -3.73
CA ILE A 104 4.96 1.87 -4.40
C ILE A 104 5.45 3.09 -3.61
N ALA A 105 5.27 3.11 -2.29
CA ALA A 105 5.72 4.20 -1.43
C ALA A 105 7.24 4.40 -1.56
N ARG A 106 8.03 3.32 -1.54
CA ARG A 106 9.49 3.40 -1.69
C ARG A 106 9.93 3.85 -3.08
N MET A 107 9.14 3.59 -4.11
CA MET A 107 9.44 4.05 -5.46
C MET A 107 9.34 5.56 -5.61
N GLY A 108 8.48 6.25 -4.85
CA GLY A 108 8.31 7.69 -5.03
C GLY A 108 9.61 8.49 -4.91
N PHE A 109 10.53 8.08 -4.02
CA PHE A 109 11.85 8.71 -3.94
C PHE A 109 12.75 8.45 -5.18
N LYS A 110 12.56 7.32 -5.87
CA LYS A 110 13.28 7.02 -7.12
C LYS A 110 12.68 7.77 -8.31
N ILE A 111 11.36 7.82 -8.39
CA ILE A 111 10.62 8.49 -9.47
C ILE A 111 10.80 10.02 -9.35
N GLY A 112 10.77 10.55 -8.14
CA GLY A 112 10.98 11.99 -7.88
C GLY A 112 9.77 12.88 -8.17
N ASN A 113 8.63 12.31 -8.59
CA ASN A 113 7.36 13.03 -8.72
C ASN A 113 6.16 12.17 -8.29
N SER A 114 5.02 12.82 -8.07
CA SER A 114 3.74 12.16 -7.79
C SER A 114 3.14 11.62 -9.08
N GLN A 115 2.61 10.39 -9.05
CA GLN A 115 2.00 9.72 -10.21
C GLN A 115 0.83 8.84 -9.77
N CYS A 116 -0.09 8.61 -10.69
CA CYS A 116 -1.20 7.69 -10.52
C CYS A 116 -1.36 6.81 -11.76
N TRP A 117 -1.80 5.58 -11.54
CA TRP A 117 -2.05 4.58 -12.58
C TRP A 117 -3.48 4.07 -12.44
N VAL A 118 -4.22 4.05 -13.55
CA VAL A 118 -5.61 3.59 -13.62
C VAL A 118 -5.60 2.16 -14.12
N GLU A 119 -6.19 1.22 -13.38
CA GLU A 119 -6.18 -0.22 -13.68
C GLU A 119 -4.76 -0.85 -13.81
N GLU A 120 -3.74 -0.09 -13.43
CA GLU A 120 -2.33 -0.40 -13.64
C GLU A 120 -1.51 -0.12 -12.37
N VAL A 121 -0.25 -0.51 -12.44
CA VAL A 121 0.77 -0.26 -11.42
C VAL A 121 2.10 0.14 -12.06
N PRO A 122 3.04 0.75 -11.30
CA PRO A 122 4.38 0.98 -11.82
C PRO A 122 5.06 -0.32 -12.26
N PRO A 123 5.83 -0.35 -13.36
CA PRO A 123 6.47 -1.56 -13.88
C PRO A 123 7.27 -2.35 -12.84
N ASP A 124 8.01 -1.67 -11.97
CA ASP A 124 8.84 -2.29 -10.92
C ASP A 124 8.02 -3.02 -9.83
N THR A 125 6.69 -2.86 -9.81
CA THR A 125 5.80 -3.47 -8.80
C THR A 125 5.06 -4.72 -9.30
N VAL A 126 5.13 -5.03 -10.60
CA VAL A 126 4.41 -6.16 -11.21
C VAL A 126 4.77 -7.49 -10.54
N ALA A 127 6.07 -7.76 -10.37
CA ALA A 127 6.55 -9.00 -9.73
C ALA A 127 6.06 -9.14 -8.28
N VAL A 128 5.92 -8.02 -7.56
CA VAL A 128 5.43 -8.01 -6.18
C VAL A 128 3.93 -8.36 -6.15
N ILE A 129 3.16 -7.83 -7.10
CA ILE A 129 1.71 -8.11 -7.21
C ILE A 129 1.45 -9.55 -7.60
N GLU A 130 2.24 -10.12 -8.51
CA GLU A 130 2.11 -11.53 -8.90
C GLU A 130 2.35 -12.46 -7.71
N LYS A 131 3.41 -12.18 -6.94
CA LYS A 131 3.71 -12.91 -5.70
C LYS A 131 2.60 -12.74 -4.67
N ASP A 132 2.13 -11.52 -4.45
CA ASP A 132 1.03 -11.18 -3.52
C ASP A 132 -0.27 -11.90 -3.92
N ARG A 133 -0.59 -11.91 -5.23
CA ARG A 133 -1.76 -12.61 -5.79
C ARG A 133 -1.68 -14.12 -5.59
N HIS A 134 -0.50 -14.72 -5.74
CA HIS A 134 -0.30 -16.15 -5.48
C HIS A 134 -0.58 -16.50 -4.01
N LEU A 135 -0.09 -15.67 -3.08
CA LEU A 135 -0.34 -15.83 -1.64
C LEU A 135 -1.82 -15.68 -1.28
N MET A 136 -2.56 -14.80 -1.96
CA MET A 136 -4.02 -14.67 -1.81
C MET A 136 -4.79 -15.92 -2.29
N GLN A 137 -4.24 -16.67 -3.26
CA GLN A 137 -4.87 -17.87 -3.82
C GLN A 137 -4.45 -19.16 -3.11
N GLN A 138 -3.35 -19.18 -2.36
CA GLN A 138 -2.83 -20.35 -1.63
C GLN A 138 -2.59 -20.05 -0.14
N PRO A 139 -3.66 -19.89 0.65
CA PRO A 139 -3.58 -19.38 2.03
C PRO A 139 -2.90 -20.31 3.05
N ASP A 140 -2.46 -21.51 2.65
CA ASP A 140 -1.82 -22.51 3.52
C ASP A 140 -0.28 -22.54 3.40
N GLN A 141 0.31 -21.99 2.33
CA GLN A 141 1.77 -21.95 2.13
C GLN A 141 2.48 -20.82 2.90
N ALA A 142 1.76 -19.80 3.39
CA ALA A 142 2.34 -18.71 4.19
C ALA A 142 2.88 -19.16 5.57
N ARG A 143 2.75 -20.46 5.91
CA ARG A 143 3.20 -21.04 7.18
C ARG A 143 4.62 -21.59 7.16
N SER A 144 5.27 -21.77 6.00
CA SER A 144 6.53 -22.53 5.91
C SER A 144 7.83 -21.70 5.91
N ILE A 145 7.76 -20.37 5.90
CA ILE A 145 8.96 -19.52 5.75
C ILE A 145 9.49 -18.97 7.09
N ILE A 146 8.86 -19.31 8.22
CA ILE A 146 9.34 -18.89 9.55
C ILE A 146 9.72 -20.11 10.37
N ALA A 147 10.97 -20.54 10.22
CA ALA A 147 11.74 -21.28 11.22
C ALA A 147 13.05 -20.51 11.45
#